data_AF-A0A1E2WLK1-F1
#
_entry.id   AF-A0A1E2WLK1-F1
#
_cell.length_a   1.000
_cell.length_b   1.000
_cell.length_c   1.000
_cell.angle_alpha   90.00
_cell.angle_beta   90.00
_cell.angle_gamma   90.00
#
_symmetry.space_group_name_H-M   'P 1'
#
loop_
_entity.id
_entity.type
_entity.pdbx_description
1 polymer ?
#
loop_
_entity_poly.entity_id
_entity_poly.type
_entity_poly.pdbx_seq_one_letter_code
_entity_poly.pdbx_strand_id
1 'polypeptide(L)'
;YSGTGIAANGTFITNDTPNDLGFYLITGITGTRNGEKITGLQAPGTPMPGNEPFDVDDLISLNTQQLTGKGFAYSTSEGHYSSPFFANFLPKPGYLEMFSAPTRPGLKNLGLEDSELPISFSATIITIP
;
A
#
# COMPACT_ATOMS: atom_id res chain seq x y z
N TYR A 1 9.63 0.10 0.03
CA TYR A 1 9.53 -1.10 -0.81
C TYR A 1 10.02 -0.77 -2.22
N SER A 2 10.40 -1.76 -3.02
CA SER A 2 10.94 -1.52 -4.36
C SER A 2 10.65 -2.67 -5.33
N GLY A 3 10.70 -2.40 -6.62
CA GLY A 3 10.50 -3.35 -7.71
C GLY A 3 11.03 -2.79 -9.03
N THR A 4 10.84 -3.50 -10.13
CA THR A 4 11.24 -2.99 -11.46
C THR A 4 10.48 -1.71 -11.76
N GLY A 5 11.17 -0.57 -11.84
CA GLY A 5 10.55 0.75 -12.07
C GLY A 5 9.83 1.35 -10.85
N ILE A 6 9.99 0.74 -9.67
CA ILE A 6 9.33 1.17 -8.43
C ILE A 6 10.38 1.38 -7.33
N ALA A 7 10.39 2.58 -6.76
CA ALA A 7 11.16 2.91 -5.57
C ALA A 7 10.30 3.72 -4.60
N ALA A 8 9.95 3.12 -3.46
CA ALA A 8 9.17 3.78 -2.42
C ALA A 8 9.83 3.64 -1.04
N ASN A 9 9.75 4.68 -0.24
CA ASN A 9 10.29 4.71 1.12
C ASN A 9 9.44 5.65 1.98
N GLY A 10 9.40 5.40 3.29
CA GLY A 10 8.54 6.17 4.17
C GLY A 10 8.51 5.65 5.60
N THR A 11 7.62 6.24 6.39
CA THR A 11 7.37 5.89 7.78
C THR A 11 5.87 5.76 8.01
N PHE A 12 5.49 4.69 8.70
CA PHE A 12 4.14 4.52 9.22
C PHE A 12 4.04 5.06 10.65
N ILE A 13 2.90 5.65 10.96
CA ILE A 13 2.41 5.81 12.31
C ILE A 13 1.38 4.71 12.51
N THR A 14 1.48 3.96 13.60
CA THR A 14 0.54 2.89 13.92
C THR A 14 -0.16 3.15 15.24
N ASN A 15 -1.16 2.33 15.57
CA ASN A 15 -1.58 2.16 16.95
C ASN A 15 -0.50 1.41 17.77
N ASP A 16 -0.60 1.48 19.10
CA ASP A 16 0.41 0.92 20.00
C ASP A 16 0.28 -0.59 20.21
N THR A 17 -0.93 -1.13 20.08
CA THR A 17 -1.25 -2.53 20.41
C THR A 17 -1.71 -3.27 19.15
N PRO A 18 -1.09 -4.40 18.80
CA PRO A 18 -1.55 -5.19 17.67
C PRO A 18 -2.89 -5.87 18.00
N ASN A 19 -3.64 -6.26 16.97
CA ASN A 19 -4.78 -7.15 17.12
C ASN A 19 -4.33 -8.58 17.49
N ASP A 20 -5.31 -9.47 17.70
CA ASP A 20 -5.06 -10.87 18.08
C ASP A 20 -4.24 -11.67 17.04
N LEU A 21 -4.11 -11.15 15.82
CA LEU A 21 -3.31 -11.74 14.74
C LEU A 21 -1.90 -11.12 14.63
N GLY A 22 -1.54 -10.19 15.52
CA GLY A 22 -0.23 -9.54 15.53
C GLY A 22 -0.07 -8.42 14.51
N PHE A 23 -1.18 -7.81 14.05
CA PHE A 23 -1.16 -6.65 13.16
C PHE A 23 -1.51 -5.35 13.88
N TYR A 24 -0.71 -4.33 13.63
CA TYR A 24 -0.95 -2.95 14.02
C TYR A 24 -1.73 -2.25 12.90
N LEU A 25 -2.65 -1.37 13.29
CA LEU A 25 -3.35 -0.49 12.35
C LEU A 25 -2.44 0.68 12.00
N ILE A 26 -2.18 0.90 10.72
CA ILE A 26 -1.53 2.10 10.20
C ILE A 26 -2.55 3.24 10.29
N THR A 27 -2.20 4.29 11.02
CA THR A 27 -3.03 5.48 11.22
C THR A 27 -2.49 6.70 10.48
N GLY A 28 -1.25 6.62 10.00
CA GLY A 28 -0.62 7.67 9.20
C GLY A 28 0.55 7.14 8.38
N ILE A 29 0.86 7.84 7.29
CA ILE A 29 1.97 7.52 6.41
C ILE A 29 2.64 8.80 5.93
N THR A 30 3.97 8.77 5.86
CA THR A 30 4.79 9.78 5.20
C THR A 30 5.81 9.09 4.31
N GLY A 31 6.26 9.73 3.24
CA GLY A 31 7.26 9.14 2.36
C GLY A 31 7.16 9.59 0.91
N THR A 32 7.79 8.83 0.03
CA THR A 32 7.72 9.02 -1.42
C THR A 32 7.57 7.71 -2.17
N ARG A 33 7.03 7.81 -3.39
CA ARG A 33 7.02 6.75 -4.41
C ARG A 33 7.50 7.34 -5.73
N ASN A 34 8.60 6.82 -6.28
CA ASN A 34 9.25 7.33 -7.49
C ASN A 34 9.53 8.84 -7.45
N GLY A 35 9.83 9.37 -6.26
CA GLY A 35 10.07 10.80 -6.04
C GLY A 35 8.81 11.62 -5.76
N GLU A 36 7.61 11.08 -6.01
CA GLU A 36 6.34 11.74 -5.69
C GLU A 36 6.06 11.67 -4.20
N LYS A 37 5.64 12.78 -3.60
CA LYS A 37 5.35 12.85 -2.16
C LYS A 37 4.05 12.12 -1.86
N ILE A 38 4.03 11.31 -0.80
CA ILE A 38 2.78 10.74 -0.28
C ILE A 38 1.97 11.85 0.41
N THR A 39 0.70 11.99 0.01
CA THR A 39 -0.19 13.09 0.43
C THR A 39 -1.35 12.64 1.31
N GLY A 40 -1.69 11.35 1.30
CA GLY A 40 -2.74 10.82 2.18
C GLY A 40 -2.77 9.30 2.23
N LEU A 41 -3.26 8.77 3.35
CA LEU A 41 -3.58 7.35 3.56
C LEU A 41 -5.05 7.12 3.17
N GLN A 42 -5.34 6.04 2.44
CA GLN A 42 -6.70 5.59 2.19
C GLN A 42 -7.30 5.04 3.49
N ALA A 43 -8.59 5.24 3.73
CA ALA A 43 -9.20 4.73 4.96
C ALA A 43 -9.40 3.19 4.91
N PRO A 44 -9.27 2.48 6.03
CA PRO A 44 -9.52 1.05 6.06
C PRO A 44 -11.00 0.75 5.74
N GLY A 45 -11.24 -0.33 5.01
CA GLY A 45 -12.58 -0.70 4.54
C GLY A 45 -13.06 0.15 3.35
N THR A 46 -12.16 0.83 2.65
CA THR A 46 -12.48 1.54 1.41
C THR A 46 -11.50 1.16 0.30
N PRO A 47 -11.97 1.11 -0.96
CA PRO A 47 -11.09 0.86 -2.09
C PRO A 47 -10.27 2.12 -2.38
N MET A 48 -9.06 1.93 -2.91
CA MET A 48 -8.38 3.05 -3.56
C MET A 48 -9.07 3.35 -4.90
N PRO A 49 -9.13 4.62 -5.32
CA PRO A 49 -9.63 4.98 -6.65
C PRO A 49 -8.95 4.17 -7.75
N GLY A 50 -9.76 3.58 -8.64
CA GLY A 50 -9.28 2.77 -9.77
C GLY A 50 -9.14 1.29 -9.46
N ASN A 51 -9.24 0.87 -8.19
CA ASN A 51 -9.12 -0.52 -7.76
C ASN A 51 -10.39 -1.06 -7.08
N GLU A 52 -11.54 -0.46 -7.36
CA GLU A 52 -12.82 -0.99 -6.92
C GLU A 52 -13.04 -2.42 -7.47
N PRO A 53 -13.61 -3.34 -6.67
CA PRO A 53 -14.19 -3.17 -5.33
C PRO A 53 -13.26 -3.61 -4.19
N PHE A 54 -11.93 -3.55 -4.36
CA PHE A 54 -10.99 -4.15 -3.41
C PHE A 54 -10.58 -3.17 -2.30
N ASP A 55 -11.16 -3.36 -1.11
CA ASP A 55 -10.85 -2.56 0.07
C ASP A 55 -9.47 -2.86 0.66
N VAL A 56 -8.83 -1.82 1.20
CA VAL A 56 -7.64 -1.95 2.06
C VAL A 56 -8.02 -2.16 3.54
N ASP A 57 -7.08 -2.69 4.34
CA ASP A 57 -7.28 -2.85 5.79
C ASP A 57 -6.27 -2.08 6.65
N ASP A 58 -5.23 -1.53 6.03
CA ASP A 58 -4.17 -0.75 6.67
C ASP A 58 -3.46 -1.51 7.80
N LEU A 59 -3.34 -2.83 7.67
CA LEU A 59 -2.72 -3.68 8.67
C LEU A 59 -1.26 -3.98 8.36
N ILE A 60 -0.39 -3.76 9.35
CA ILE A 60 1.04 -4.10 9.27
C ILE A 60 1.49 -4.96 10.44
N SER A 61 2.35 -5.94 10.19
CA SER A 61 2.92 -6.84 11.20
C SER A 61 4.45 -6.84 11.18
N LEU A 62 5.02 -7.29 12.30
CA LEU A 62 6.45 -7.56 12.47
C LEU A 62 6.82 -9.01 12.10
N ASN A 63 5.82 -9.81 11.72
CA ASN A 63 6.03 -11.19 11.26
C ASN A 63 6.73 -11.21 9.89
N THR A 64 7.18 -12.39 9.44
CA THR A 64 7.79 -12.57 8.12
C THR A 64 6.91 -12.06 6.97
N GLN A 65 5.59 -12.30 7.09
CA GLN A 65 4.59 -11.63 6.27
C GLN A 65 4.10 -10.39 7.02
N GLN A 66 4.39 -9.22 6.46
CA GLN A 66 4.16 -7.92 7.10
C GLN A 66 2.85 -7.28 6.69
N LEU A 67 2.27 -7.65 5.54
CA LEU A 67 0.98 -7.12 5.07
C LEU A 67 -0.02 -8.26 4.87
N THR A 68 -1.29 -7.92 4.93
CA THR A 68 -2.38 -8.82 4.54
C THR A 68 -2.56 -8.82 3.01
N GLY A 69 -3.51 -9.62 2.52
CA GLY A 69 -3.94 -9.54 1.12
C GLY A 69 -4.72 -8.28 0.76
N LYS A 70 -5.16 -7.50 1.76
CA LYS A 70 -5.82 -6.20 1.54
C LYS A 70 -4.83 -5.04 1.59
N GLY A 71 -3.79 -5.15 2.41
CA GLY A 71 -2.70 -4.18 2.45
C GLY A 71 -3.16 -2.78 2.85
N PHE A 72 -2.43 -1.78 2.38
CA PHE A 72 -2.71 -0.35 2.60
C PHE A 72 -2.64 0.39 1.28
N ALA A 73 -3.32 1.53 1.18
CA ALA A 73 -3.25 2.38 -0.01
C ALA A 73 -2.99 3.85 0.35
N TYR A 74 -2.38 4.58 -0.57
CA TYR A 74 -2.07 5.99 -0.37
C TYR A 74 -2.11 6.77 -1.68
N SER A 75 -2.31 8.09 -1.56
CA SER A 75 -2.26 9.05 -2.66
C SER A 75 -0.90 9.75 -2.74
N THR A 76 -0.52 10.21 -3.93
CA THR A 76 0.69 11.00 -4.17
C THR A 76 0.41 12.44 -4.59
N SER A 77 1.44 13.27 -4.63
CA SER A 77 1.37 14.67 -5.08
C SER A 77 0.95 14.86 -6.53
N GLU A 78 1.15 13.84 -7.38
CA GLU A 78 0.73 13.87 -8.80
C GLU A 78 -0.69 13.31 -8.99
N GLY A 79 -1.38 12.96 -7.90
CA GLY A 79 -2.74 12.40 -7.94
C GLY A 79 -2.80 10.91 -8.25
N HIS A 80 -1.67 10.21 -8.18
CA HIS A 80 -1.62 8.76 -8.28
C HIS A 80 -2.05 8.08 -6.98
N TYR A 81 -2.47 6.83 -7.09
CA TYR A 81 -2.71 5.93 -5.96
C TYR A 81 -1.84 4.69 -6.08
N SER A 82 -1.36 4.19 -4.94
CA SER A 82 -0.62 2.94 -4.84
C SER A 82 -1.13 2.11 -3.67
N SER A 83 -1.22 0.79 -3.85
CA SER A 83 -1.60 -0.17 -2.83
C SER A 83 -0.64 -1.36 -2.80
N PRO A 84 0.31 -1.40 -1.85
CA PRO A 84 1.10 -2.58 -1.56
C PRO A 84 0.31 -3.62 -0.73
N PHE A 85 0.34 -4.90 -1.14
CA PHE A 85 -0.34 -5.99 -0.44
C PHE A 85 0.40 -7.33 -0.63
N PHE A 86 0.03 -8.34 0.17
CA PHE A 86 0.57 -9.71 0.08
C PHE A 86 -0.40 -10.65 -0.65
N ALA A 87 -0.09 -10.99 -1.90
CA ALA A 87 -0.91 -11.81 -2.78
C ALA A 87 -0.79 -13.31 -2.48
N ASN A 88 -1.36 -13.76 -1.35
CA ASN A 88 -1.35 -15.17 -0.94
C ASN A 88 -2.21 -16.10 -1.81
N PHE A 89 -3.06 -15.54 -2.67
CA PHE A 89 -3.92 -16.27 -3.60
C PHE A 89 -3.19 -16.74 -4.87
N LEU A 90 -1.97 -16.28 -5.11
CA LEU A 90 -1.16 -16.71 -6.25
C LEU A 90 -0.52 -18.09 -5.98
N PRO A 91 -0.22 -18.88 -7.04
CA PRO A 91 0.52 -20.14 -6.89
C PRO A 91 1.88 -19.97 -6.20
N LYS A 92 2.50 -18.79 -6.35
CA LYS A 92 3.66 -18.36 -5.60
C LYS A 92 3.31 -17.07 -4.85
N PRO A 93 2.98 -17.14 -3.55
CA PRO A 93 2.72 -15.96 -2.73
C PRO A 93 3.88 -14.96 -2.75
N GLY A 94 3.55 -13.68 -2.75
CA GLY A 94 4.52 -12.59 -2.78
C GLY A 94 3.85 -11.22 -2.64
N TYR A 95 4.66 -10.16 -2.55
CA TYR A 95 4.13 -8.80 -2.50
C TYR A 95 3.96 -8.23 -3.90
N LEU A 96 2.85 -7.53 -4.09
CA LEU A 96 2.54 -6.76 -5.28
C LEU A 96 2.26 -5.30 -4.88
N GLU A 97 2.50 -4.37 -5.80
CA GLU A 97 1.93 -3.03 -5.77
C GLU A 97 0.87 -2.96 -6.85
N MET A 98 -0.35 -2.59 -6.47
CA MET A 98 -1.34 -2.07 -7.40
C MET A 98 -1.19 -0.56 -7.52
N PHE A 99 -0.96 -0.06 -8.74
CA PHE A 99 -0.82 1.35 -9.04
C PHE A 99 -2.00 1.81 -9.91
N SER A 100 -2.60 2.94 -9.54
CA SER A 100 -3.57 3.63 -10.37
C SER A 100 -3.12 5.06 -10.67
N ALA A 101 -3.13 5.41 -11.95
CA ALA A 101 -2.87 6.76 -12.42
C ALA A 101 -4.03 7.70 -12.03
N PRO A 102 -3.91 9.04 -12.22
CA PRO A 102 -4.95 9.95 -11.77
C PRO A 102 -6.21 9.68 -12.60
N THR A 103 -7.33 9.40 -11.92
CA THR A 103 -8.59 9.06 -12.56
C THR A 103 -9.00 10.18 -13.50
N ARG A 104 -9.03 9.92 -14.81
CA ARG A 104 -9.57 10.87 -15.79
C ARG A 104 -11.10 10.82 -15.73
N PRO A 105 -11.80 11.97 -15.89
CA PRO A 105 -13.25 11.97 -15.94
C PRO A 105 -13.79 10.94 -16.95
N GLY A 106 -14.58 9.98 -16.47
CA GLY A 106 -15.22 8.95 -17.29
C GLY A 106 -14.59 7.54 -17.24
N LEU A 107 -13.44 7.35 -16.59
CA LEU A 107 -12.86 6.02 -16.34
C LEU A 107 -13.29 5.50 -14.97
N LYS A 108 -13.86 4.29 -14.94
CA LYS A 108 -14.35 3.62 -13.71
C LYS A 108 -13.49 2.41 -13.30
N ASN A 109 -12.59 1.97 -14.16
CA ASN A 109 -11.81 0.74 -14.03
C ASN A 109 -10.38 0.98 -14.51
N LEU A 110 -9.54 -0.04 -14.35
CA LEU A 110 -8.15 -0.05 -14.76
C LEU A 110 -7.93 0.44 -16.20
N GLY A 111 -7.17 1.53 -16.31
CA GLY A 111 -6.67 2.07 -17.56
C GLY A 111 -5.41 1.35 -18.03
N LEU A 112 -4.91 1.73 -19.21
CA LEU A 112 -3.63 1.24 -19.74
C LEU A 112 -2.42 1.75 -18.92
N GLU A 113 -2.67 2.80 -18.15
CA GLU A 113 -1.73 3.49 -17.28
C GLU A 113 -1.60 2.86 -15.89
N ASP A 114 -2.49 1.91 -15.56
CA ASP A 114 -2.51 1.20 -14.28
C ASP A 114 -1.68 -0.08 -14.36
N SER A 115 -1.18 -0.54 -13.22
CA SER A 115 -0.31 -1.73 -13.18
C SER A 115 -0.39 -2.46 -11.86
N GLU A 116 -0.33 -3.79 -11.91
CA GLU A 116 -0.09 -4.65 -10.75
C GLU A 116 1.28 -5.32 -10.91
N LEU A 117 2.27 -4.92 -10.12
CA LEU A 117 3.67 -5.31 -10.31
C LEU A 117 4.28 -5.93 -9.05
N PRO A 118 5.16 -6.93 -9.18
CA PRO A 118 5.89 -7.50 -8.05
C PRO A 118 6.80 -6.47 -7.37
N ILE A 119 6.80 -6.50 -6.03
CA ILE A 119 7.68 -5.68 -5.19
C ILE A 119 8.36 -6.51 -4.10
N SER A 120 9.45 -5.97 -3.57
CA SER A 120 10.05 -6.36 -2.29
C SER A 120 9.60 -5.35 -1.23
N PHE A 121 8.77 -5.81 -0.29
CA PHE A 121 8.30 -5.02 0.84
C PHE A 121 9.10 -5.35 2.10
N SER A 122 9.48 -4.31 2.85
CA SER A 122 10.02 -4.46 4.18
C SER A 122 9.72 -3.20 5.00
N ALA A 123 9.34 -3.40 6.26
CA ALA A 123 9.21 -2.35 7.27
C ALA A 123 9.87 -2.79 8.58
N THR A 124 10.40 -1.85 9.35
CA THR A 124 11.01 -2.12 10.66
C THR A 124 10.57 -1.07 11.67
N ILE A 125 10.62 -1.40 12.96
CA ILE A 125 10.37 -0.44 14.02
C ILE A 125 11.48 0.62 13.99
N ILE A 126 11.08 1.89 14.02
CA ILE A 126 11.99 3.00 14.29
C ILE A 126 11.94 3.24 15.80
N THR A 127 13.01 2.92 16.52
CA THR A 127 13.16 3.35 17.91
C THR A 127 13.66 4.79 17.92
N ILE A 128 12.84 5.70 18.44
CA ILE A 128 13.27 7.06 18.72
C ILE A 128 14.08 7.02 20.03
N PRO A 129 15.36 7.45 20.04
CA PRO A 129 16.19 7.47 21.25
C PRO A 129 15.62 8.31 22.39
#